data_AF-A0A496WS17-F1
#
_entry.id   AF-A0A496WS17-F1
#
_cell.length_a   1.000
_cell.length_b   1.000
_cell.length_c   1.000
_cell.angle_alpha   90.00
_cell.angle_beta   90.00
_cell.angle_gamma   90.00
#
_symmetry.space_group_name_H-M   'P 1'
#
loop_
_entity.id
_entity.type
_entity.pdbx_description
1 polymer ?
#
loop_
_entity_poly.entity_id
_entity_poly.type
_entity_poly.pdbx_seq_one_letter_code
_entity_poly.pdbx_strand_id
1 'polypeptide(L)'
;MKTNDNAAWAQFRMDQLSNNHLISDDLAIRKQISDIKIGDQIRVQGWLSAYSSSAQSNKGGGKRGTSTVRTDTGNGACETIFVREFDIIEAASGGWRKLMYLSSSIYLAALTVYFWLPYRPYGRR
;
A
#
# COMPACT_ATOMS: atom_id res chain seq x y z
N MET A 1 7.47 -2.38 9.11
CA MET A 1 7.52 -0.90 9.09
C MET A 1 8.90 -0.46 9.51
N LYS A 2 9.47 0.61 8.92
CA LYS A 2 10.82 1.11 9.24
C LYS A 2 10.82 2.64 9.15
N THR A 3 11.44 3.31 10.11
CA THR A 3 11.73 4.75 10.11
C THR A 3 13.08 4.98 10.79
N ASN A 4 13.80 6.03 10.38
CA ASN A 4 15.06 6.44 11.01
C ASN A 4 14.86 7.55 12.06
N ASP A 5 13.61 7.98 12.27
CA ASP A 5 13.24 8.98 13.27
C ASP A 5 12.74 8.30 14.56
N ASN A 6 13.52 8.44 15.63
CA ASN A 6 13.22 7.85 16.93
C ASN A 6 11.96 8.45 17.58
N ALA A 7 11.69 9.75 17.39
CA ALA A 7 10.52 10.41 17.93
C ALA A 7 9.25 9.92 17.21
N ALA A 8 9.32 9.81 15.88
CA ALA A 8 8.24 9.24 15.08
C ALA A 8 7.98 7.77 15.45
N TRP A 9 9.03 6.98 15.69
CA TRP A 9 8.89 5.59 16.14
C TRP A 9 8.22 5.49 17.51
N ALA A 10 8.62 6.32 18.47
CA ALA A 10 8.04 6.32 19.82
C ALA A 10 6.55 6.70 19.84
N GLN A 11 6.12 7.56 18.91
CA GLN A 11 4.71 7.96 18.76
C GLN A 11 3.90 6.98 17.90
N PHE A 12 4.54 5.99 17.28
CA PHE A 12 3.87 5.11 16.35
C PHE A 12 2.90 4.15 17.04
N ARG A 13 1.64 4.15 16.59
CA ARG A 13 0.55 3.33 17.14
C ARG A 13 0.27 2.16 16.21
N MET A 14 0.91 1.01 16.49
CA MET A 14 0.74 -0.22 15.69
C MET A 14 -0.72 -0.67 15.60
N ASP A 15 -1.51 -0.43 16.66
CA ASP A 15 -2.94 -0.75 16.77
C ASP A 15 -3.85 0.12 15.88
N GLN A 16 -3.31 1.15 15.23
CA GLN A 16 -4.06 2.00 14.29
C GLN A 16 -3.88 1.59 12.82
N LEU A 17 -3.00 0.64 12.53
CA LEU A 17 -2.89 0.06 11.20
C LEU A 17 -4.08 -0.86 10.93
N SER A 18 -4.64 -0.76 9.73
CA SER A 18 -5.67 -1.70 9.27
C SER A 18 -5.06 -3.10 9.14
N ASN A 19 -5.73 -4.09 9.73
CA ASN A 19 -5.29 -5.48 9.75
C ASN A 19 -6.29 -6.39 9.00
N ASN A 20 -6.67 -5.94 7.80
CA ASN A 20 -7.69 -6.64 7.02
C ASN A 20 -7.07 -7.80 6.23
N HIS A 21 -7.76 -8.94 6.23
CA HIS A 21 -7.47 -10.07 5.34
C HIS A 21 -8.63 -10.27 4.38
N LEU A 22 -8.40 -10.12 3.08
CA LEU A 22 -9.44 -10.19 2.06
C LEU A 22 -9.44 -11.57 1.41
N ILE A 23 -10.58 -12.25 1.44
CA ILE A 23 -10.81 -13.52 0.75
C ILE A 23 -12.08 -13.37 -0.08
N SER A 24 -12.06 -13.88 -1.31
CA SER A 24 -13.26 -14.02 -2.14
C SER A 24 -13.17 -15.36 -2.86
N ASP A 25 -14.29 -15.94 -3.26
CA ASP A 25 -14.37 -17.09 -4.17
C ASP A 25 -14.46 -16.66 -5.65
N ASP A 26 -14.85 -15.41 -5.91
CA ASP A 26 -14.93 -14.81 -7.24
C ASP A 26 -13.53 -14.47 -7.79
N LEU A 27 -13.21 -15.00 -8.98
CA LEU A 27 -11.96 -14.74 -9.69
C LEU A 27 -11.84 -13.30 -10.18
N ALA A 28 -12.94 -12.64 -10.54
CA ALA A 28 -12.94 -11.25 -10.99
C ALA A 28 -12.55 -10.31 -9.83
N ILE A 29 -13.12 -10.53 -8.65
CA ILE A 29 -12.79 -9.77 -7.42
C ILE A 29 -11.33 -10.01 -7.04
N ARG A 30 -10.86 -11.27 -7.05
CA ARG A 30 -9.44 -11.59 -6.78
C ARG A 30 -8.49 -10.86 -7.71
N LYS A 31 -8.83 -10.80 -9.00
CA LYS A 31 -8.04 -10.08 -10.00
C LYS A 31 -7.98 -8.58 -9.68
N GLN A 32 -9.12 -7.95 -9.40
CA GLN A 32 -9.18 -6.54 -9.02
C GLN A 32 -8.35 -6.25 -7.76
N ILE A 33 -8.45 -7.08 -6.72
CA ILE A 33 -7.65 -6.97 -5.51
C ILE A 33 -6.15 -7.08 -5.83
N SER A 34 -5.75 -7.97 -6.74
CA SER A 34 -4.35 -8.13 -7.13
C SER A 34 -3.79 -6.95 -7.95
N ASP A 35 -4.66 -6.20 -8.62
CA ASP A 35 -4.25 -5.12 -9.51
C ASP A 35 -4.02 -3.77 -8.79
N ILE A 36 -4.52 -3.62 -7.56
CA ILE A 36 -4.41 -2.37 -6.78
C ILE A 36 -2.97 -1.92 -6.57
N LYS A 37 -2.80 -0.61 -6.39
CA LYS A 37 -1.52 0.05 -6.14
C LYS A 37 -1.54 0.80 -4.81
N ILE A 38 -0.35 1.03 -4.27
CA ILE A 38 -0.17 1.89 -3.11
C ILE A 38 -0.71 3.28 -3.44
N GLY A 39 -1.67 3.73 -2.62
CA GLY A 39 -2.34 5.02 -2.75
C GLY A 39 -3.73 4.95 -3.40
N ASP A 40 -4.19 3.78 -3.88
CA ASP A 40 -5.55 3.64 -4.39
C ASP A 40 -6.54 3.79 -3.23
N GLN A 41 -7.61 4.56 -3.44
CA GLN A 41 -8.75 4.59 -2.54
C GLN A 41 -9.75 3.51 -2.96
N ILE A 42 -10.05 2.60 -2.05
CA ILE A 42 -10.89 1.43 -2.33
C ILE A 42 -12.13 1.37 -1.43
N ARG A 43 -13.18 0.71 -1.93
CA ARG A 43 -14.35 0.27 -1.17
C ARG A 43 -14.36 -1.24 -1.16
N VAL A 44 -14.52 -1.81 0.04
CA VAL A 44 -14.65 -3.26 0.23
C VAL A 44 -15.97 -3.52 0.93
N GLN A 45 -16.77 -4.45 0.42
CA GLN A 45 -17.98 -4.92 1.07
C GLN A 45 -18.00 -6.44 1.14
N GLY A 46 -18.50 -6.96 2.26
CA GLY A 46 -18.49 -8.38 2.53
C GLY A 46 -18.91 -8.68 3.97
N TRP A 47 -18.52 -9.86 4.43
CA TRP A 47 -18.81 -10.33 5.78
C TRP A 47 -17.54 -10.63 6.55
N LEU A 48 -17.53 -10.35 7.85
CA LEU A 48 -16.48 -10.84 8.72
C LEU A 48 -16.60 -12.36 8.83
N SER A 49 -15.58 -13.10 8.39
CA SER A 49 -15.61 -14.55 8.31
C SER A 49 -14.29 -15.16 8.76
N ALA A 50 -14.38 -16.13 9.66
CA ALA A 50 -13.27 -17.04 9.92
C ALA A 50 -13.09 -18.00 8.72
N TYR A 51 -11.87 -18.49 8.51
CA TYR A 51 -11.60 -19.52 7.51
C TYR A 51 -10.57 -20.52 8.01
N SER A 52 -10.60 -21.71 7.41
CA SER A 52 -9.61 -22.76 7.64
C SER A 52 -9.16 -23.32 6.30
N SER A 53 -7.85 -23.43 6.10
CA SER A 53 -7.32 -24.16 4.94
C SER A 53 -7.08 -25.61 5.34
N SER A 54 -7.74 -26.56 4.66
CA SER A 54 -7.43 -27.98 4.79
C SER A 54 -6.15 -28.37 4.01
N ALA A 55 -5.70 -27.53 3.08
CA ALA A 55 -4.66 -27.85 2.11
C ALA A 55 -3.23 -27.46 2.53
N GLN A 56 -3.07 -26.63 3.57
CA GLN A 56 -1.75 -26.20 4.01
C GLN A 56 -1.33 -26.92 5.28
N SER A 57 -0.60 -28.02 5.08
CA SER A 57 0.26 -28.74 6.03
C SER A 57 -0.22 -30.14 6.39
N ASN A 58 0.66 -31.11 6.19
CA ASN A 58 0.72 -32.39 6.90
C ASN A 58 0.85 -32.24 8.45
N LYS A 59 0.39 -31.12 9.03
CA LYS A 59 0.38 -30.78 10.47
C LYS A 59 -0.88 -30.02 10.90
N GLY A 60 -2.04 -30.33 10.30
CA GLY A 60 -3.31 -29.73 10.69
C GLY A 60 -3.49 -28.31 10.11
N GLY A 61 -4.58 -28.12 9.37
CA GLY A 61 -4.91 -26.86 8.72
C GLY A 61 -5.05 -25.70 9.70
N GLY A 62 -4.29 -24.63 9.47
CA GLY A 62 -4.40 -23.40 10.26
C GLY A 62 -5.80 -22.79 10.16
N LYS A 63 -6.37 -22.43 11.31
CA LYS A 63 -7.61 -21.64 11.40
C LYS A 63 -7.25 -20.17 11.63
N ARG A 64 -7.90 -19.27 10.91
CA ARG A 64 -7.86 -17.84 11.19
C ARG A 64 -9.25 -17.35 11.55
N GLY A 65 -9.32 -16.63 12.66
CA GLY A 65 -10.54 -16.00 13.14
C GLY A 65 -10.77 -14.63 12.51
N THR A 66 -11.73 -13.91 13.08
CA THR A 66 -11.95 -12.50 12.78
C THR A 66 -12.24 -11.75 14.08
N SER A 67 -11.72 -10.53 14.21
CA SER A 67 -11.94 -9.65 15.36
C SER A 67 -12.04 -8.21 14.87
N THR A 68 -12.89 -7.41 15.51
CA THR A 68 -12.99 -5.95 15.27
C THR A 68 -12.31 -5.14 16.38
N VAL A 69 -11.61 -5.83 17.29
CA VAL A 69 -10.93 -5.22 18.43
C VAL A 69 -9.51 -4.86 18.03
N ARG A 70 -9.21 -3.56 17.93
CA ARG A 70 -7.92 -3.02 17.46
C ARG A 70 -6.70 -3.46 18.27
N THR A 71 -6.89 -3.85 19.52
CA THR A 71 -5.80 -4.25 20.43
C THR A 71 -5.62 -5.76 20.50
N ASP A 72 -6.42 -6.54 19.76
CA ASP A 72 -6.29 -7.99 19.73
C ASP A 72 -4.96 -8.39 19.06
N THR A 73 -4.40 -9.53 19.43
CA THR A 73 -3.13 -10.03 18.87
C THR A 73 -3.20 -11.53 18.57
N GLY A 74 -2.35 -12.03 17.67
CA GLY A 74 -2.34 -13.43 17.27
C GLY A 74 -3.34 -13.78 16.16
N ASN A 75 -3.64 -15.08 15.99
CA ASN A 75 -4.35 -15.62 14.81
C ASN A 75 -5.86 -15.24 14.72
N GLY A 76 -6.42 -14.60 15.74
CA GLY A 76 -7.81 -14.12 15.77
C GLY A 76 -7.96 -12.60 15.58
N ALA A 77 -6.85 -11.86 15.61
CA ALA A 77 -6.83 -10.40 15.70
C ALA A 77 -7.02 -9.64 14.39
N CYS A 78 -7.06 -10.34 13.26
CA CYS A 78 -7.23 -9.72 11.95
C CYS A 78 -8.72 -9.57 11.63
N GLU A 79 -9.13 -8.48 10.98
CA GLU A 79 -10.43 -8.40 10.33
C GLU A 79 -10.40 -9.26 9.06
N THR A 80 -10.87 -10.51 9.12
CA THR A 80 -10.96 -11.34 7.92
C THR A 80 -12.30 -11.12 7.22
N ILE A 81 -12.27 -10.60 5.99
CA ILE A 81 -13.46 -10.22 5.23
C ILE A 81 -13.61 -11.18 4.05
N PHE A 82 -14.75 -11.87 4.00
CA PHE A 82 -15.23 -12.56 2.80
C PHE A 82 -15.89 -11.53 1.87
N VAL A 83 -15.15 -11.13 0.83
CA VAL A 83 -15.45 -10.02 -0.06
C VAL A 83 -16.47 -10.42 -1.12
N ARG A 84 -17.55 -9.65 -1.20
CA ARG A 84 -18.62 -9.76 -2.19
C ARG A 84 -18.55 -8.66 -3.25
N GLU A 85 -18.10 -7.46 -2.87
CA GLU A 85 -17.96 -6.33 -3.78
C GLU A 85 -16.63 -5.60 -3.49
N PHE A 86 -15.95 -5.20 -4.55
CA PHE A 86 -14.67 -4.51 -4.47
C PHE A 86 -14.59 -3.43 -5.56
N ASP A 87 -14.43 -2.18 -5.14
CA ASP A 87 -14.36 -1.04 -6.06
C ASP A 87 -13.12 -0.20 -5.78
N ILE A 88 -12.44 0.24 -6.84
CA ILE A 88 -11.43 1.30 -6.75
C ILE A 88 -12.18 2.62 -6.97
N ILE A 89 -12.34 3.39 -5.89
CA ILE A 89 -13.04 4.69 -5.92
C ILE A 89 -12.17 5.71 -6.64
N GLU A 90 -10.88 5.76 -6.29
CA GLU A 90 -9.92 6.69 -6.88
C GLU A 90 -8.57 6.00 -7.03
N ALA A 91 -7.93 6.15 -8.19
CA ALA A 91 -6.62 5.58 -8.45
C ALA A 91 -5.50 6.48 -7.91
N ALA A 92 -4.47 5.88 -7.33
CA ALA A 92 -3.28 6.54 -6.80
C ALA A 92 -2.54 7.40 -7.83
N SER A 93 -2.65 7.05 -9.11
CA SER A 93 -1.98 7.73 -10.22
C SER A 93 -2.70 9.04 -10.60
N GLY A 94 -2.84 9.94 -9.63
CA GLY A 94 -3.34 11.29 -9.88
C GLY A 94 -2.40 12.12 -10.77
N GLY A 95 -2.92 13.22 -11.31
CA GLY A 95 -2.14 14.16 -12.12
C GLY A 95 -0.87 14.66 -11.41
N TRP A 96 -0.92 14.81 -10.09
CA TRP A 96 0.21 15.21 -9.24
C TRP A 96 1.41 14.28 -9.35
N ARG A 97 1.22 12.95 -9.39
CA ARG A 97 2.34 11.99 -9.51
C ARG A 97 3.02 12.12 -10.87
N LYS A 98 2.25 12.34 -11.93
CA LYS A 98 2.78 12.59 -13.28
C LYS A 98 3.54 13.91 -13.34
N LEU A 99 2.99 14.97 -12.76
CA LEU A 99 3.63 16.29 -12.66
C LEU A 99 4.94 16.23 -11.87
N MET A 100 4.97 15.49 -10.77
CA MET A 100 6.17 15.32 -9.94
C MET A 100 7.29 14.58 -10.68
N TYR A 101 6.96 13.55 -11.45
CA TYR A 101 7.95 12.89 -12.31
C TYR A 101 8.43 13.81 -13.43
N LEU A 102 7.51 14.55 -14.07
CA LEU A 102 7.87 15.52 -15.11
C LEU A 102 8.80 16.62 -14.57
N SER A 103 8.48 17.20 -13.40
CA SER A 103 9.33 18.23 -12.78
C SER A 103 10.70 17.69 -12.41
N SER A 104 10.76 16.45 -11.92
CA SER A 104 12.02 15.76 -11.62
C SER A 104 12.85 15.54 -12.88
N SER A 105 12.23 15.12 -13.99
CA SER A 105 12.91 14.95 -15.28
C SER A 105 13.45 16.28 -15.82
N ILE A 106 12.68 17.36 -15.74
CA ILE A 106 13.11 18.70 -16.15
C ILE A 106 14.30 19.17 -15.30
N TYR A 107 14.21 18.99 -13.98
CA TYR A 107 15.29 19.36 -13.06
C TYR A 107 16.59 18.62 -13.36
N LEU A 108 16.51 17.30 -13.56
CA LEU A 108 17.69 16.49 -13.91
C LEU A 108 18.28 16.92 -15.25
N ALA A 109 17.45 17.18 -16.27
CA ALA A 109 17.92 17.67 -17.55
C ALA A 109 18.62 19.04 -17.43
N ALA A 110 18.07 19.96 -16.64
CA ALA A 110 18.68 21.26 -16.38
C ALA A 110 20.04 21.13 -15.68
N LEU A 111 20.17 20.23 -14.69
CA LEU A 111 21.45 19.93 -14.05
C LEU A 111 22.45 19.35 -15.06
N THR A 112 22.06 18.38 -15.87
CA THR A 112 22.95 17.80 -16.89
C THR A 112 23.46 18.86 -17.85
N VAL A 113 22.56 19.71 -18.36
CA VAL A 113 22.91 20.84 -19.24
C VAL A 113 23.87 21.81 -18.55
N TYR A 114 23.60 22.20 -17.30
CA TYR A 114 24.46 23.09 -16.53
C TYR A 114 25.89 22.57 -16.41
N PHE A 115 26.07 21.27 -16.13
CA PHE A 115 27.40 20.67 -16.02
C PHE A 115 28.07 20.37 -17.38
N TRP A 116 27.30 20.25 -18.46
CA TRP A 116 27.82 20.04 -19.82
C TRP A 116 28.20 21.34 -20.54
N LEU A 117 27.60 22.48 -20.17
CA LEU A 117 27.97 23.75 -20.77
C LEU A 117 29.38 24.16 -20.31
N PRO A 118 30.30 24.46 -21.24
CA PRO A 118 31.63 24.95 -20.87
C PRO A 118 31.51 26.29 -20.16
N TYR A 119 32.21 26.43 -19.03
CA TYR A 119 32.26 27.66 -18.25
C TYR A 119 32.73 28.83 -19.12
N ARG A 120 31.83 29.78 -19.37
CA ARG A 120 32.16 31.04 -20.04
C ARG A 120 32.35 32.11 -18.97
N PRO A 121 33.58 32.53 -18.66
CA PRO A 121 33.78 33.67 -17.77
C PRO A 121 33.15 34.91 -18.40
N TYR A 122 32.37 35.65 -17.60
CA TYR A 122 31.80 36.92 -18.00
C TYR A 122 32.95 37.92 -18.24
N GLY A 123 33.38 38.04 -19.49
CA GLY A 123 34.41 38.99 -19.89
C GLY A 123 33.91 40.41 -19.68
N ARG A 124 34.51 41.14 -18.73
CA ARG A 124 34.37 42.60 -18.63
C ARG A 124 34.83 43.24 -19.95
N ARG A 125 33.93 43.96 -20.61
CA ARG A 125 34.29 45.00 -21.58
C ARG A 125 34.67 46.27 -20.84
#